data_AF-A0A3G2R6F0-F1
#
_entry.id   AF-A0A3G2R6F0-F1
#
_cell.length_a   1.000
_cell.length_b   1.000
_cell.length_c   1.000
_cell.angle_alpha   90.00
_cell.angle_beta   90.00
_cell.angle_gamma   90.00
#
_symmetry.space_group_name_H-M   'P 1'
#
loop_
_entity.id
_entity.type
_entity.pdbx_description
1 polymer ?
#
loop_
_entity_poly.entity_id
_entity_poly.type
_entity_poly.pdbx_seq_one_letter_code
_entity_poly.pdbx_strand_id
1 'polypeptide(L)' 'MENKKIDGIIHVASFGCGPDSLIGELLEHRVMREYKVPFLYLTLDEHSGEAGFDTRLEAFLDILEGRKVSESNISAHG' A
#
# COMPACT_ATOMS: atom_id res chain seq x y z
N MET A 1 -1.63 5.74 17.58
CA MET A 1 -1.04 4.39 17.49
C MET A 1 0.43 4.50 17.86
N GLU A 2 0.74 4.34 19.14
CA GLU A 2 2.12 4.09 19.59
C GLU A 2 2.52 2.73 19.03
N ASN A 3 3.35 2.76 17.99
CA ASN A 3 4.24 1.71 17.47
C ASN A 3 4.36 1.89 15.95
N LYS A 4 5.47 2.50 15.51
CA LYS A 4 5.97 2.43 14.13
C LYS A 4 6.24 0.96 13.74
N LYS A 5 5.19 0.21 13.38
CA LYS A 5 5.27 -1.20 12.96
C LYS A 5 4.60 -1.48 11.63
N ILE A 6 4.06 -0.46 10.96
CA ILE A 6 3.33 -0.62 9.70
C ILE A 6 4.16 0.01 8.59
N ASP A 7 4.67 -0.84 7.69
CA ASP A 7 5.49 -0.42 6.55
C ASP A 7 4.66 0.02 5.35
N GLY A 8 3.41 -0.46 5.24
CA GLY A 8 2.49 -0.17 4.15
C GLY A 8 1.09 -0.72 4.43
N ILE A 9 0.10 -0.27 3.65
CA ILE A 9 -1.31 -0.67 3.77
C ILE A 9 -1.81 -1.20 2.43
N ILE A 10 -2.48 -2.35 2.46
CA ILE A 10 -3.14 -2.94 1.28
C ILE A 10 -4.65 -2.97 1.56
N HIS A 11 -5.43 -2.34 0.71
CA HIS A 11 -6.89 -2.39 0.74
C HIS A 11 -7.38 -3.33 -0.37
N VAL A 12 -8.00 -4.44 0.03
CA VAL A 12 -8.53 -5.45 -0.88
C VAL A 12 -10.05 -5.31 -0.95
N ALA A 13 -10.59 -5.08 -2.14
CA ALA A 13 -12.02 -4.94 -2.40
C ALA A 13 -12.49 -6.00 -3.39
N SER A 14 -13.67 -6.59 -3.17
CA SER A 14 -14.27 -7.57 -4.08
C SER A 14 -15.14 -6.95 -5.17
N PHE A 15 -15.50 -5.67 -5.03
CA PHE A 15 -16.31 -4.95 -6.02
C PHE A 15 -15.66 -3.61 -6.36
N GLY A 16 -15.25 -3.45 -7.62
CA GLY A 16 -14.61 -2.22 -8.09
C GLY A 16 -15.56 -1.02 -8.23
N CYS A 17 -16.87 -1.23 -8.16
CA CYS A 17 -17.90 -0.21 -8.32
C CYS A 17 -18.90 -0.22 -7.15
N GLY A 18 -19.19 0.97 -6.61
CA GLY A 18 -20.18 1.16 -5.55
C GLY A 18 -19.54 1.74 -4.27
N PRO A 19 -19.97 1.30 -3.07
CA PRO A 19 -19.49 1.87 -1.81
C PRO A 19 -17.97 1.69 -1.62
N ASP A 20 -17.39 0.63 -2.18
CA ASP A 20 -15.96 0.31 -2.07
C ASP A 20 -15.08 1.38 -2.74
N SER A 21 -15.52 1.97 -3.85
CA SER A 21 -14.78 3.04 -4.53
C SER A 21 -14.66 4.28 -3.65
N LEU A 22 -15.75 4.66 -2.96
CA LEU A 22 -15.75 5.77 -2.01
C LEU A 22 -14.89 5.47 -0.79
N ILE A 23 -14.99 4.26 -0.24
CA ILE A 23 -14.19 3.84 0.91
C ILE A 23 -12.71 3.82 0.56
N GLY A 24 -12.35 3.32 -0.63
CA GLY A 24 -10.99 3.31 -1.15
C GLY A 24 -10.39 4.71 -1.25
N GLU A 25 -11.11 5.66 -1.82
CA GLU A 25 -10.68 7.06 -1.93
C GLU A 25 -10.47 7.71 -0.56
N LEU A 26 -11.41 7.51 0.38
CA LEU A 26 -11.30 8.04 1.73
C LEU A 26 -10.11 7.44 2.50
N LEU A 27 -9.88 6.14 2.34
CA LEU A 27 -8.74 5.43 2.94
C LEU A 27 -7.42 5.96 2.37
N GLU A 28 -7.30 6.04 1.05
CA GLU A 28 -6.11 6.57 0.39
C GLU A 28 -5.78 7.98 0.90
N HIS A 29 -6.77 8.88 0.88
CA HIS A 29 -6.61 10.24 1.37
C HIS A 29 -6.18 10.32 2.83
N ARG A 30 -6.70 9.43 3.68
CA ARG A 30 -6.36 9.40 5.10
C ARG A 30 -4.95 8.84 5.31
N VAL A 31 -4.62 7.73 4.63
CA VAL A 31 -3.30 7.08 4.70
C VAL A 31 -2.20 8.04 4.26
N MET A 32 -2.39 8.72 3.13
CA MET A 32 -1.41 9.67 2.60
C MET A 32 -1.20 10.88 3.52
N ARG A 33 -2.28 11.41 4.12
CA ARG A 33 -2.18 12.60 4.99
C ARG A 33 -1.67 12.31 6.39
N GLU A 34 -2.18 11.27 7.03
CA GLU A 34 -1.93 11.00 8.45
C GLU A 34 -0.74 10.06 8.67
N TYR A 35 -0.56 9.06 7.81
CA TYR A 35 0.36 7.94 8.06
C TYR A 35 1.60 7.96 7.17
N LYS A 36 1.53 8.57 5.97
CA LYS A 36 2.64 8.69 5.01
C LYS A 36 3.31 7.35 4.62
N VAL A 37 2.60 6.24 4.79
CA VAL A 37 3.03 4.90 4.37
C VAL A 37 2.51 4.61 2.95
N PRO A 38 3.15 3.71 2.19
CA PRO A 38 2.65 3.28 0.89
C PRO A 38 1.27 2.63 1.03
N PHE A 39 0.42 2.87 0.03
CA PHE A 39 -0.94 2.35 -0.03
C PHE A 39 -1.14 1.63 -1.37
N LEU A 40 -1.74 0.44 -1.34
CA LEU A 40 -2.11 -0.32 -2.53
C LEU A 40 -3.59 -0.67 -2.46
N TYR A 41 -4.33 -0.33 -3.53
CA TYR A 41 -5.71 -0.77 -3.72
C TYR A 41 -5.76 -1.94 -4.70
N LEU A 42 -6.23 -3.10 -4.23
CA LEU A 42 -6.40 -4.32 -5.01
C LEU A 42 -7.88 -4.65 -5.12
N THR A 43 -8.35 -4.81 -6.36
CA THR A 43 -9.70 -5.29 -6.64
C THR A 43 -9.62 -6.76 -7.05
N LEU A 44 -10.37 -7.62 -6.37
CA LEU A 44 -10.55 -9.03 -6.71
C LEU A 44 -11.66 -9.12 -7.75
N ASP A 45 -11.30 -9.01 -9.03
CA ASP A 45 -12.21 -9.26 -10.15
C ASP A 45 -11.80 -10.57 -10.83
N GLU A 46 -12.75 -11.48 -11.05
CA GLU A 46 -12.59 -12.75 -11.78
C GLU A 46 -11.95 -12.52 -13.17
N HIS A 47 -12.11 -11.31 -13.74
CA HIS A 47 -11.58 -10.92 -15.03
C HIS A 47 -10.18 -10.29 -15.00
N SER A 48 -9.71 -9.83 -13.84
CA SER A 48 -8.31 -9.40 -13.68
C SER A 48 -7.43 -10.63 -13.53
N GLY A 49 -6.81 -11.05 -14.64
CA GLY A 49 -5.95 -12.23 -14.67
C GLY A 49 -4.94 -12.24 -13.51
N GLU A 50 -4.80 -13.41 -12.89
CA GLU A 50 -3.94 -13.73 -11.72
C GLU A 50 -2.54 -13.08 -11.81
N ALA A 51 -1.92 -13.09 -13.00
CA ALA A 51 -0.61 -12.47 -13.23
C ALA A 51 -0.54 -10.97 -12.94
N GLY A 52 -1.64 -10.23 -13.16
CA GLY A 52 -1.73 -8.80 -12.87
C GLY A 52 -1.84 -8.48 -11.38
N PHE A 53 -2.34 -9.43 -10.59
CA PHE A 53 -2.37 -9.33 -9.14
C PHE A 53 -0.97 -9.53 -8.55
N ASP A 54 -0.30 -10.62 -8.93
CA ASP A 54 1.03 -10.96 -8.43
C ASP A 54 2.05 -9.86 -8.76
N THR A 55 2.07 -9.38 -10.01
CA THR A 55 3.00 -8.31 -10.42
C THR A 55 2.80 -7.02 -9.62
N ARG A 56 1.55 -6.68 -9.26
CA ARG A 56 1.26 -5.48 -8.45
C ARG A 56 1.68 -5.67 -7.00
N LEU A 57 1.53 -6.88 -6.47
CA LEU A 57 1.97 -7.22 -5.12
C LEU A 57 3.50 -7.19 -5.03
N GLU A 58 4.20 -7.79 -5.99
CA GLU A 58 5.66 -7.76 -6.11
C GLU A 58 6.17 -6.31 -6.18
N ALA A 59 5.63 -5.51 -7.09
CA ALA A 59 6.01 -4.10 -7.22
C ALA A 59 5.74 -3.29 -5.94
N PHE A 60 4.70 -3.63 -5.18
CA PHE A 60 4.43 -2.97 -3.90
C PHE A 60 5.45 -3.36 -2.83
N LEU A 61 5.86 -4.63 -2.76
CA LEU A 61 6.90 -5.09 -1.86
C LEU A 61 8.24 -4.41 -2.15
N ASP A 62 8.61 -4.25 -3.43
CA ASP A 62 9.82 -3.51 -3.84
C ASP A 62 9.83 -2.07 -3.30
N ILE A 63 8.68 -1.39 -3.30
CA ILE A 63 8.54 -0.04 -2.73
C ILE A 63 8.78 -0.06 -1.20
N LEU A 64 8.26 -1.07 -0.50
CA LEU A 64 8.47 -1.21 0.95
C LEU A 64 9.94 -1.45 1.28
N GLU A 65 10.61 -2.34 0.53
CA GLU A 65 12.03 -2.63 0.71
C GLU A 65 12.91 -1.42 0.39
N GLY A 66 12.63 -0.69 -0.69
CA GLY A 66 13.34 0.53 -1.05
C GLY A 66 13.28 1.60 0.05
N ARG A 67 12.14 1.74 0.74
CA ARG A 67 12.01 2.64 1.89
C ARG A 67 12.85 2.20 3.08
N LYS A 68 12.91 0.90 3.40
CA LYS A 68 13.75 0.37 4.50
C LYS A 68 15.24 0.62 4.24
N VAL A 69 15.68 0.46 2.99
CA VAL A 69 17.06 0.76 2.57
C VAL A 69 17.35 2.26 2.72
N SER A 70 16.43 3.14 2.29
CA SER A 70 16.60 4.59 2.44
C SER A 70 16.70 5.04 3.92
N GLU A 71 15.91 4.46 4.82
CA GLU A 71 15.96 4.80 6.26
C GLU A 71 17.20 4.23 6.96
N SER A 72 17.77 3.13 6.46
CA SER A 72 18.98 2.51 7.02
C SER A 72 20.26 3.27 6.68
N ASN A 73 20.26 4.09 5.63
CA ASN A 73 21.44 4.83 5.16
C ASN A 73 21.63 6.20 5.85
N ILE A 74 20.76 6.59 6.78
CA ILE A 74 20.84 7.90 7.49
C ILE A 74 21.52 7.82 8.86
N SER A 75 22.09 6.68 9.25
CA SER A 75 22.73 6.50 10.55
C SER A 75 24.17 5.98 10.44
N ALA A 76 25.09 6.86 10.08
CA ALA A 76 26.46 6.82 10.58
C ALA A 76 27.09 8.22 10.48
N HIS A 77 27.37 8.83 11.64
CA HIS A 77 28.09 10.10 11.87
C HIS A 77 27.22 11.38 11.86
N GLY A 78 26.72 11.71 13.05
CA GLY A 78 26.70 13.09 13.55
C GLY A 78 27.77 13.23 14.62
#